data_AF-A0A816HL64-F1
#
_entry.id   AF-A0A816HL64-F1
#
_cell.length_a   1.000
_cell.length_b   1.000
_cell.length_c   1.000
_cell.angle_alpha   90.00
_cell.angle_beta   90.00
_cell.angle_gamma   90.00
#
_symmetry.space_group_name_H-M   'P 1'
#
loop_
_entity.id
_entity.type
_entity.pdbx_description
1 polymer ?
#
loop_
_entity_poly.entity_id
_entity_poly.type
_entity_poly.pdbx_seq_one_letter_code
_entity_poly.pdbx_strand_id
1 'polypeptide(L)'
;MFVLVHIRDEDGSKLRSFGRAMKSRLKDKMLNGIQVVDKSYRLFGTSTSQLKEMSFWFLANETKTIEEGWRELGDFSAIKNVANYIARIGLYFSSSRRTGIEFKFVDERRFSPDQKLVATRIPDVKTNDNKYCFTDGIGTMSWGVAGLIAVKLNIQLRRREDVPSAYQVRIAGCKGMLAIEPGSRFDQYFIK
;
A
#
# COMPACT_ATOMS: atom_id res chain seq x y z
N MET A 1 -1.47 -10.58 -16.37
CA MET A 1 -2.39 -11.32 -15.46
C MET A 1 -1.63 -11.72 -14.20
N PHE A 2 -2.28 -11.76 -13.04
CA PHE A 2 -1.67 -12.15 -11.76
C PHE A 2 -2.32 -13.42 -11.20
N VAL A 3 -1.55 -14.22 -10.48
CA VAL A 3 -2.05 -15.33 -9.65
C VAL A 3 -1.51 -15.21 -8.24
N LEU A 4 -2.34 -15.52 -7.25
CA LEU A 4 -1.93 -15.62 -5.84
C LEU A 4 -1.66 -17.08 -5.50
N VAL A 5 -0.41 -17.39 -5.18
CA VAL A 5 0.03 -18.74 -4.85
C VAL A 5 0.12 -18.88 -3.34
N HIS A 6 -0.58 -19.86 -2.79
CA HIS A 6 -0.51 -20.23 -1.38
C HIS A 6 0.35 -21.49 -1.23
N ILE A 7 1.32 -21.46 -0.32
CA ILE A 7 2.08 -22.64 0.07
C ILE A 7 1.50 -23.13 1.39
N ARG A 8 0.86 -24.30 1.34
CA ARG A 8 0.10 -24.90 2.44
C ARG A 8 0.42 -26.38 2.55
N ASP A 9 0.15 -26.93 3.72
CA ASP A 9 0.10 -28.37 3.92
C ASP A 9 -1.15 -28.96 3.21
N GLU A 10 -1.25 -30.28 3.15
CA GLU A 10 -2.35 -30.98 2.46
C GLU A 10 -3.72 -30.64 3.07
N ASP A 11 -3.77 -30.40 4.38
CA ASP A 11 -4.97 -29.97 5.12
C ASP A 11 -5.29 -28.47 4.96
N GLY A 12 -4.51 -27.73 4.16
CA GLY A 12 -4.64 -26.27 3.97
C GLY A 12 -4.03 -25.42 5.09
N SER A 13 -3.45 -26.04 6.11
CA SER A 13 -2.77 -25.35 7.20
C SER A 13 -1.43 -24.76 6.74
N LYS A 14 -0.84 -23.91 7.58
CA LYS A 14 0.47 -23.34 7.28
C LYS A 14 1.56 -24.39 7.43
N LEU A 15 2.42 -24.49 6.43
CA LEU A 15 3.68 -25.22 6.54
C LEU A 15 4.55 -24.61 7.64
N ARG A 16 4.75 -25.35 8.75
CA ARG A 16 5.54 -24.90 9.91
C ARG A 16 7.01 -25.29 9.82
N SER A 17 7.33 -26.35 9.09
CA SER A 17 8.70 -26.84 8.92
C SER A 17 8.98 -27.22 7.47
N PHE A 18 10.23 -27.02 7.05
CA PHE A 18 10.67 -27.38 5.71
C PHE A 18 11.89 -28.28 5.82
N GLY A 19 11.75 -29.52 5.35
CA GLY A 19 12.90 -30.37 5.04
C GLY A 19 13.76 -29.76 3.93
N ARG A 20 15.00 -30.24 3.80
CA ARG A 20 15.97 -29.73 2.81
C ARG A 20 15.43 -29.80 1.37
N ALA A 21 14.79 -30.90 1.00
CA ALA A 21 14.22 -31.10 -0.33
C ALA A 21 13.11 -30.08 -0.63
N MET A 22 12.21 -29.83 0.35
CA MET A 22 11.14 -28.85 0.19
C MET A 22 11.69 -27.43 0.04
N LYS A 23 12.68 -27.04 0.87
CA LYS A 23 13.35 -25.72 0.74
C LYS A 23 13.96 -25.55 -0.66
N SER A 24 14.61 -26.58 -1.18
CA SER A 24 15.21 -26.55 -2.52
C SER A 24 14.15 -26.38 -3.61
N ARG A 25 13.05 -27.14 -3.54
CA ARG A 25 11.94 -27.04 -4.51
C ARG A 25 11.23 -25.68 -4.45
N LEU A 26 10.97 -25.16 -3.24
CA LEU A 26 10.40 -23.82 -3.08
C LEU A 26 11.33 -22.74 -3.62
N LYS A 27 12.63 -22.83 -3.35
CA LYS A 27 13.62 -21.89 -3.88
C LYS A 27 13.65 -21.90 -5.41
N ASP A 28 13.62 -23.08 -6.03
CA ASP A 28 13.51 -23.23 -7.48
C ASP A 28 12.28 -22.50 -8.03
N LYS A 29 11.09 -22.76 -7.46
CA LYS A 29 9.84 -22.12 -7.92
C LYS A 29 9.78 -20.62 -7.67
N MET A 30 10.43 -20.12 -6.62
CA MET A 30 10.50 -18.68 -6.36
C MET A 30 11.44 -17.96 -7.33
N LEU A 31 12.53 -18.60 -7.77
CA LEU A 31 13.52 -17.99 -8.68
C LEU A 31 13.13 -18.14 -10.16
N ASN A 32 12.72 -19.35 -10.53
CA ASN A 32 12.45 -19.73 -11.92
C ASN A 32 10.97 -19.59 -12.29
N GLY A 33 10.09 -19.44 -11.31
CA GLY A 33 8.66 -19.32 -11.52
C GLY A 33 7.92 -20.65 -11.50
N ILE A 34 6.65 -20.58 -11.85
CA ILE A 34 5.73 -21.72 -11.96
C ILE A 34 5.05 -21.73 -13.32
N GLN A 35 4.67 -22.91 -13.79
CA GLN A 35 3.86 -23.09 -14.98
C GLN A 35 2.46 -23.50 -14.55
N VAL A 36 1.44 -22.80 -15.06
CA VAL A 36 0.04 -23.14 -14.84
C VAL A 36 -0.63 -23.17 -16.21
N VAL A 37 -1.06 -24.35 -16.63
CA VAL A 37 -1.56 -24.62 -17.99
C VAL A 37 -0.48 -24.26 -19.02
N ASP A 38 -0.76 -23.32 -19.92
CA ASP A 38 0.08 -22.86 -21.02
C ASP A 38 0.94 -21.64 -20.64
N LYS A 39 0.80 -21.14 -19.40
CA LYS A 39 1.40 -19.86 -18.99
C LYS A 39 2.49 -20.03 -17.95
N SER A 40 3.56 -19.26 -18.13
CA SER A 40 4.62 -19.12 -17.12
C SER A 40 4.39 -17.90 -16.25
N TYR A 41 4.60 -18.05 -14.95
CA TYR A 41 4.47 -16.96 -13.98
C TYR A 41 5.72 -16.86 -13.12
N ARG A 42 6.19 -15.64 -12.88
CA ARG A 42 7.35 -15.36 -12.03
C ARG A 42 6.94 -14.59 -10.79
N LEU A 43 7.67 -14.80 -9.70
CA LEU A 43 7.41 -14.12 -8.43
C LEU A 43 7.50 -12.61 -8.63
N PHE A 44 6.42 -11.91 -8.29
CA PHE A 44 6.31 -10.47 -8.48
C PHE A 44 6.33 -9.71 -7.16
N GLY A 45 5.74 -10.26 -6.10
CA GLY A 45 5.81 -9.63 -4.79
C GLY A 45 4.91 -10.28 -3.74
N THR A 46 4.96 -9.73 -2.54
CA THR A 46 4.10 -10.13 -1.43
C THR A 46 4.01 -8.99 -0.42
N SER A 47 2.85 -8.83 0.22
CA SER A 47 2.75 -7.96 1.40
C SER A 47 3.28 -8.66 2.65
N THR A 48 3.60 -7.91 3.70
CA THR A 48 4.09 -8.49 4.96
C THR A 48 3.10 -9.48 5.59
N SER A 49 1.80 -9.23 5.47
CA SER A 49 0.77 -10.17 5.97
C SER A 49 0.72 -11.43 5.10
N GLN A 50 0.74 -11.29 3.77
CA GLN A 50 0.78 -12.44 2.86
C GLN A 50 2.05 -13.29 3.06
N LEU A 51 3.21 -12.68 3.31
CA LEU A 51 4.44 -13.40 3.62
C LEU A 51 4.29 -14.27 4.89
N LYS A 52 3.67 -13.73 5.95
CA LYS A 52 3.34 -14.49 7.19
C LYS A 52 2.32 -15.60 6.94
N GLU A 53 1.51 -15.47 5.90
CA GLU A 53 0.53 -16.45 5.42
C GLU A 53 1.08 -17.35 4.30
N MET A 54 2.39 -17.29 4.01
CA MET A 54 3.04 -18.04 2.94
C MET A 54 2.36 -17.89 1.56
N SER A 55 1.96 -16.66 1.26
CA SER A 55 1.21 -16.31 0.06
C SER A 55 1.99 -15.29 -0.77
N PHE A 56 2.02 -15.49 -2.09
CA PHE A 56 2.88 -14.74 -2.99
C PHE A 56 2.18 -14.45 -4.32
N TRP A 57 2.33 -13.22 -4.80
CA TRP A 57 1.81 -12.84 -6.12
C TRP A 57 2.83 -13.18 -7.19
N PHE A 58 2.36 -13.89 -8.21
CA PHE A 58 3.11 -14.20 -9.41
C PHE A 58 2.48 -13.50 -10.62
N LEU A 59 3.32 -12.94 -11.48
CA LEU A 59 2.93 -12.23 -12.70
C LEU A 59 3.20 -13.12 -13.92
N ALA A 60 2.22 -13.19 -14.82
CA ALA A 60 2.37 -13.91 -16.08
C ALA A 60 3.49 -13.26 -16.93
N ASN A 61 4.46 -14.06 -17.35
CA ASN A 61 5.66 -13.63 -18.07
C ASN A 61 5.48 -13.57 -19.59
N GLU A 62 4.23 -13.41 -20.06
CA GLU A 62 3.88 -13.33 -21.49
C GLU A 62 3.82 -11.89 -21.98
N THR A 63 3.28 -11.00 -21.15
CA THR A 63 2.94 -9.62 -21.56
C THR A 63 3.96 -8.60 -21.09
N LYS A 64 4.69 -8.91 -20.01
CA LYS A 64 5.68 -8.02 -19.40
C LYS A 64 6.65 -8.78 -18.52
N THR A 65 7.88 -8.29 -18.46
CA THR A 65 8.88 -8.73 -17.49
C THR A 65 8.51 -8.28 -16.08
N ILE A 66 9.12 -8.91 -15.08
CA ILE A 66 8.94 -8.54 -13.67
C ILE A 66 9.44 -7.11 -13.42
N GLU A 67 10.56 -6.75 -14.06
CA GLU A 67 11.22 -5.47 -13.93
C GLU A 67 10.41 -4.34 -14.56
N GLU A 68 9.73 -4.59 -15.69
CA GLU A 68 8.75 -3.65 -16.26
C GLU A 68 7.55 -3.47 -15.32
N GLY A 69 7.02 -4.57 -14.79
CA GLY A 69 5.93 -4.52 -13.83
C GLY A 69 6.30 -3.71 -12.58
N TRP A 70 7.52 -3.85 -12.06
CA TRP A 70 7.99 -3.03 -10.93
C TRP A 70 8.16 -1.56 -11.30
N ARG A 71 8.64 -1.24 -12.51
CA ARG A 71 8.73 0.16 -12.98
C ARG A 71 7.37 0.85 -13.05
N GLU A 72 6.31 0.12 -13.38
CA GLU A 72 4.93 0.64 -13.33
C GLU A 72 4.45 0.96 -11.91
N LEU A 73 4.99 0.28 -10.88
CA LEU A 73 4.67 0.53 -9.48
C LEU A 73 5.41 1.77 -8.92
N GLY A 74 6.36 2.33 -9.66
CA GLY A 74 7.08 3.55 -9.27
C GLY A 74 8.59 3.36 -9.20
N ASP A 75 9.26 4.39 -8.70
CA ASP A 75 10.72 4.42 -8.60
C ASP A 75 11.20 3.87 -7.24
N PHE A 76 11.94 2.76 -7.30
CA PHE A 76 12.56 2.12 -6.14
C PHE A 76 14.10 2.21 -6.16
N SER A 77 14.69 2.96 -7.08
CA SER A 77 16.14 3.02 -7.32
C SER A 77 16.94 3.47 -6.08
N ALA A 78 16.34 4.28 -5.22
CA ALA A 78 16.93 4.75 -3.97
C ALA A 78 16.98 3.67 -2.87
N ILE A 79 16.16 2.61 -2.96
CA ILE A 79 16.08 1.58 -1.92
C ILE A 79 17.13 0.50 -2.17
N LYS A 80 18.20 0.52 -1.38
CA LYS A 80 19.33 -0.43 -1.52
C LYS A 80 19.17 -1.71 -0.71
N ASN A 81 18.36 -1.67 0.36
CA ASN A 81 18.11 -2.83 1.21
C ASN A 81 17.00 -3.70 0.61
N VAL A 82 17.29 -4.98 0.37
CA VAL A 82 16.36 -5.94 -0.24
C VAL A 82 15.06 -6.11 0.56
N ALA A 83 15.14 -6.18 1.89
CA ALA A 83 13.94 -6.33 2.72
C ALA A 83 13.03 -5.11 2.61
N ASN A 84 13.61 -3.91 2.64
CA ASN A 84 12.86 -2.65 2.45
C ASN A 84 12.28 -2.54 1.04
N TYR A 85 13.01 -3.01 0.03
CA TYR A 85 12.58 -3.02 -1.38
C TYR A 85 11.32 -3.88 -1.55
N ILE A 86 11.37 -5.13 -1.08
CA ILE A 86 10.23 -6.05 -1.13
C ILE A 86 9.06 -5.52 -0.29
N ALA A 87 9.32 -4.96 0.89
CA ALA A 87 8.28 -4.37 1.73
C ALA A 87 7.56 -3.19 1.04
N ARG A 88 8.30 -2.39 0.24
CA ARG A 88 7.73 -1.26 -0.50
C ARG A 88 6.88 -1.72 -1.69
N ILE A 89 7.35 -2.71 -2.45
CA ILE A 89 6.54 -3.38 -3.48
C ILE A 89 5.28 -4.02 -2.86
N GLY A 90 5.43 -4.60 -1.68
CA GLY A 90 4.35 -5.23 -0.91
C GLY A 90 3.18 -4.31 -0.56
N LEU A 91 3.36 -2.98 -0.63
CA LEU A 91 2.26 -2.02 -0.43
C LEU A 91 1.15 -2.20 -1.46
N TYR A 92 1.49 -2.54 -2.70
CA TYR A 92 0.52 -2.71 -3.80
C TYR A 92 -0.34 -3.96 -3.66
N PHE A 93 0.15 -4.99 -2.94
CA PHE A 93 -0.56 -6.26 -2.76
C PHE A 93 -1.38 -6.35 -1.49
N SER A 94 -1.37 -5.27 -0.71
CA SER A 94 -2.11 -5.22 0.52
C SER A 94 -3.60 -4.98 0.23
N SER A 95 -4.46 -5.72 0.94
CA SER A 95 -5.91 -5.53 0.80
C SER A 95 -6.29 -4.13 1.27
N SER A 96 -7.00 -3.39 0.42
CA SER A 96 -7.56 -2.06 0.70
C SER A 96 -8.85 -1.86 -0.09
N ARG A 97 -9.71 -0.97 0.38
CA ARG A 97 -10.92 -0.57 -0.35
C ARG A 97 -10.59 0.66 -1.19
N ARG A 98 -10.67 0.53 -2.51
CA ARG A 98 -10.42 1.64 -3.44
C ARG A 98 -11.55 2.65 -3.32
N THR A 99 -11.21 3.89 -2.94
CA THR A 99 -12.18 5.00 -2.83
C THR A 99 -12.41 5.72 -4.17
N GLY A 100 -11.46 5.61 -5.11
CA GLY A 100 -11.50 6.35 -6.38
C GLY A 100 -11.36 7.87 -6.21
N ILE A 101 -10.87 8.31 -5.07
CA ILE A 101 -10.56 9.72 -4.82
C ILE A 101 -9.21 10.02 -5.45
N GLU A 102 -9.20 10.98 -6.35
CA GLU A 102 -8.00 11.44 -7.04
C GLU A 102 -7.58 12.82 -6.52
N PHE A 103 -6.28 13.04 -6.44
CA PHE A 103 -5.70 14.30 -6.01
C PHE A 103 -4.31 14.49 -6.59
N LYS A 104 -3.86 15.74 -6.55
CA LYS A 104 -2.51 16.10 -6.97
C LYS A 104 -1.65 16.39 -5.76
N PHE A 105 -0.42 15.88 -5.78
CA PHE A 105 0.61 16.33 -4.86
C PHE A 105 1.05 17.74 -5.29
N VAL A 106 0.96 18.70 -4.37
CA VAL A 106 1.38 20.08 -4.56
C VAL A 106 2.30 20.51 -3.41
N ASP A 107 3.24 21.40 -3.69
CA ASP A 107 4.00 22.08 -2.64
C ASP A 107 3.07 23.01 -1.85
N GLU A 108 3.33 23.16 -0.54
CA GLU A 108 2.49 23.91 0.42
C GLU A 108 2.06 25.31 -0.06
N ARG A 109 2.86 25.91 -0.94
CA ARG A 109 2.69 27.29 -1.43
C ARG A 109 1.78 27.43 -2.66
N ARG A 110 1.17 26.34 -3.15
CA ARG A 110 0.38 26.34 -4.40
C ARG A 110 -1.04 25.84 -4.23
N PHE A 111 -1.78 26.40 -3.27
CA PHE A 111 -3.24 26.29 -3.27
C PHE A 111 -3.81 27.30 -4.26
N SER A 112 -4.31 26.82 -5.40
CA SER A 112 -5.22 27.63 -6.22
C SER A 112 -6.64 27.50 -5.65
N PRO A 113 -7.43 28.59 -5.56
CA PRO A 113 -8.86 28.55 -5.24
C PRO A 113 -9.66 27.58 -6.13
N ASP A 114 -9.16 27.29 -7.33
CA ASP A 114 -9.83 26.45 -8.33
C ASP A 114 -9.48 24.95 -8.20
N GLN A 115 -8.56 24.58 -7.30
CA GLN A 115 -8.06 23.21 -7.20
C GLN A 115 -8.99 22.30 -6.38
N LYS A 116 -9.54 21.30 -7.08
CA LYS A 116 -10.21 20.13 -6.52
C LYS A 116 -9.18 19.26 -5.78
N LEU A 117 -9.42 19.00 -4.49
CA LEU A 117 -8.67 18.11 -3.57
C LEU A 117 -7.16 17.99 -3.82
N VAL A 118 -6.36 18.59 -2.95
CA VAL A 118 -4.89 18.52 -3.03
C VAL A 118 -4.28 17.74 -1.88
N ALA A 119 -3.11 17.14 -2.12
CA ALA A 119 -2.28 16.56 -1.08
C ALA A 119 -0.94 17.29 -1.04
N THR A 120 -0.41 17.51 0.15
CA THR A 120 0.92 18.09 0.35
C THR A 120 1.70 17.22 1.33
N ARG A 121 3.02 17.24 1.27
CA ARG A 121 3.88 16.61 2.28
C ARG A 121 4.32 17.67 3.26
N ILE A 122 4.03 17.47 4.53
CA ILE A 122 4.54 18.32 5.61
C ILE A 122 5.76 17.67 6.29
N PRO A 123 6.69 18.44 6.87
CA PRO A 123 7.75 17.89 7.68
C PRO A 123 7.20 17.16 8.91
N ASP A 124 7.85 16.06 9.28
CA ASP A 124 7.56 15.38 10.53
C ASP A 124 7.83 16.27 11.75
N VAL A 125 6.99 16.17 12.77
CA VAL A 125 7.23 16.80 14.06
C VAL A 125 8.24 15.95 14.83
N LYS A 126 9.39 16.55 15.15
CA LYS A 126 10.51 15.88 15.82
C LYS A 126 11.01 16.70 17.00
N THR A 127 11.75 16.07 17.90
CA THR A 127 12.58 16.79 18.88
C THR A 127 13.69 17.56 18.16
N ASN A 128 14.18 18.65 18.76
CA ASN A 128 15.23 19.49 18.16
C ASN A 128 16.52 18.71 17.82
N ASP A 129 16.81 17.64 18.56
CA ASP A 129 17.94 16.73 18.33
C ASP A 129 17.66 15.61 17.32
N ASN A 130 16.48 15.59 16.68
CA ASN A 130 15.99 14.55 15.77
C ASN A 130 15.93 13.14 16.38
N LYS A 131 16.02 13.00 17.71
CA LYS A 131 16.03 11.70 18.38
C LYS A 131 14.67 11.01 18.37
N TYR A 132 13.58 11.78 18.43
CA TYR A 132 12.22 11.25 18.43
C TYR A 132 11.38 11.91 17.34
N CYS A 133 10.58 11.08 16.67
CA CYS A 133 9.56 11.50 15.72
C CYS A 133 8.17 11.28 16.32
N PHE A 134 7.35 12.32 16.36
CA PHE A 134 6.01 12.29 16.93
C PHE A 134 4.92 12.05 15.88
N THR A 135 5.25 12.15 14.59
CA THR A 135 4.29 12.02 13.47
C THR A 135 4.66 10.92 12.48
N ASP A 136 5.52 9.96 12.88
CA ASP A 136 5.93 8.87 11.99
C ASP A 136 4.70 8.05 11.54
N GLY A 137 4.43 8.13 10.23
CA GLY A 137 3.33 7.39 9.60
C GLY A 137 1.94 7.97 9.82
N ILE A 138 1.80 9.22 10.26
CA ILE A 138 0.52 9.93 10.35
C ILE A 138 0.55 11.25 9.58
N GLY A 139 -0.53 11.53 8.87
CA GLY A 139 -0.83 12.83 8.26
C GLY A 139 -2.21 13.34 8.66
N THR A 140 -2.59 14.50 8.15
CA THR A 140 -3.90 15.10 8.40
C THR A 140 -4.74 15.20 7.13
N MET A 141 -6.05 15.32 7.31
CA MET A 141 -6.99 15.57 6.23
C MET A 141 -8.08 16.52 6.69
N SER A 142 -8.64 17.28 5.77
CA SER A 142 -9.84 18.09 6.04
C SER A 142 -11.09 17.23 6.35
N TRP A 143 -12.06 17.82 7.05
CA TRP A 143 -13.40 17.21 7.23
C TRP A 143 -14.07 16.84 5.89
N GLY A 144 -13.95 17.67 4.85
CA GLY A 144 -14.53 17.39 3.54
C GLY A 144 -13.95 16.13 2.89
N VAL A 145 -12.64 15.91 3.01
CA VAL A 145 -11.99 14.66 2.57
C VAL A 145 -12.44 13.46 3.40
N ALA A 146 -12.54 13.61 4.73
CA ALA A 146 -12.99 12.53 5.59
C ALA A 146 -14.42 12.07 5.26
N GLY A 147 -15.33 13.02 5.04
CA GLY A 147 -16.69 12.73 4.57
C GLY A 147 -16.72 12.09 3.19
N LEU A 148 -15.89 12.58 2.26
CA LEU A 148 -15.78 11.99 0.92
C LEU A 148 -15.31 10.53 0.97
N ILE A 149 -14.32 10.21 1.79
CA ILE A 149 -13.86 8.82 2.00
C ILE A 149 -15.00 7.97 2.56
N ALA A 150 -15.71 8.45 3.59
CA ALA A 150 -16.81 7.71 4.19
C ALA A 150 -17.90 7.35 3.17
N VAL A 151 -18.30 8.31 2.33
CA VAL A 151 -19.26 8.09 1.24
C VAL A 151 -18.73 7.05 0.25
N LYS A 152 -17.47 7.16 -0.18
CA LYS A 152 -16.86 6.19 -1.11
C LYS A 152 -16.72 4.79 -0.53
N LEU A 153 -16.66 4.67 0.80
CA LEU A 153 -16.64 3.39 1.51
C LEU A 153 -18.04 2.87 1.87
N ASN A 154 -19.11 3.57 1.43
CA ASN A 154 -20.51 3.26 1.74
C ASN A 154 -20.79 3.19 3.25
N ILE A 155 -20.13 4.06 4.04
CA ILE A 155 -20.42 4.22 5.46
C ILE A 155 -21.74 4.99 5.59
N GLN A 156 -22.65 4.50 6.43
CA GLN A 156 -23.91 5.18 6.69
C GLN A 156 -23.65 6.41 7.57
N LEU A 157 -23.89 7.59 7.01
CA LEU A 157 -23.75 8.87 7.71
C LEU A 157 -25.14 9.43 7.99
N ARG A 158 -25.61 9.33 9.24
CA ARG A 158 -26.88 9.95 9.66
C ARG A 158 -26.63 11.32 10.30
N ARG A 159 -25.47 11.47 10.94
CA ARG A 159 -25.01 12.69 11.58
C ARG A 159 -23.53 12.90 11.26
N ARG A 160 -23.05 14.10 11.58
CA ARG A 160 -21.65 14.50 11.40
C ARG A 160 -20.69 13.57 12.14
N GLU A 161 -21.08 13.14 13.33
CA GLU A 161 -20.27 12.30 14.23
C GLU A 161 -20.09 10.88 13.72
N ASP A 162 -20.88 10.47 12.72
CA ASP A 162 -20.76 9.16 12.10
C ASP A 162 -19.58 9.10 11.09
N VAL A 163 -19.01 10.26 10.71
CA VAL A 163 -17.82 10.32 9.85
C VAL A 163 -16.60 9.87 10.66
N PRO A 164 -15.89 8.81 10.23
CA PRO A 164 -14.66 8.38 10.90
C PRO A 164 -13.62 9.50 10.99
N SER A 165 -13.10 9.72 12.20
CA SER A 165 -12.09 10.76 12.45
C SER A 165 -10.70 10.39 11.96
N ALA A 166 -10.46 9.11 11.63
CA ALA A 166 -9.20 8.63 11.10
C ALA A 166 -9.39 7.46 10.13
N TYR A 167 -8.50 7.36 9.16
CA TYR A 167 -8.44 6.26 8.20
C TYR A 167 -7.02 5.71 8.11
N GLN A 168 -6.89 4.37 8.07
CA GLN A 168 -5.66 3.75 7.63
C GLN A 168 -5.63 3.75 6.10
N VAL A 169 -4.62 4.40 5.52
CA VAL A 169 -4.55 4.63 4.08
C VAL A 169 -3.31 4.02 3.45
N ARG A 170 -3.44 3.77 2.15
CA ARG A 170 -2.32 3.52 1.24
C ARG A 170 -2.52 4.43 0.04
N ILE A 171 -1.62 5.39 -0.09
CA ILE A 171 -1.68 6.46 -1.09
C ILE A 171 -0.36 6.42 -1.84
N ALA A 172 -0.37 5.95 -3.08
CA ALA A 172 0.85 5.72 -3.86
C ALA A 172 1.90 4.95 -3.01
N GLY A 173 3.10 5.52 -2.80
CA GLY A 173 4.14 4.94 -1.96
C GLY A 173 4.00 5.15 -0.44
N CYS A 174 2.98 5.89 0.00
CA CYS A 174 2.71 6.21 1.41
C CYS A 174 1.76 5.17 2.04
N LYS A 175 2.06 4.77 3.28
CA LYS A 175 1.21 3.92 4.12
C LYS A 175 1.21 4.51 5.52
N GLY A 176 0.03 4.67 6.11
CA GLY A 176 -0.08 5.29 7.43
C GLY A 176 -1.52 5.56 7.82
N MET A 177 -1.68 6.51 8.72
CA MET A 177 -2.96 7.04 9.17
C MET A 177 -3.17 8.44 8.60
N LEU A 178 -4.41 8.78 8.25
CA LEU A 178 -4.85 10.17 8.12
C LEU A 178 -5.87 10.43 9.21
N ALA A 179 -5.68 11.51 9.97
CA ALA A 179 -6.65 11.99 10.96
C ALA A 179 -7.24 13.33 10.53
N ILE A 180 -8.47 13.63 10.95
CA ILE A 180 -9.08 14.93 10.68
C ILE A 180 -8.25 16.03 11.35
N GLU A 181 -7.87 17.05 10.59
CA GLU A 181 -7.20 18.25 11.11
C GLU A 181 -8.19 19.05 11.97
N PRO A 182 -7.87 19.28 13.27
CA PRO A 182 -8.69 20.14 14.12
C PRO A 182 -8.83 21.54 13.51
N GLY A 183 -10.06 22.04 13.46
CA GLY A 183 -10.36 23.36 12.88
C GLY A 183 -10.57 23.39 11.36
N SER A 184 -10.37 22.26 10.65
CA SER A 184 -10.80 22.17 9.25
C SER A 184 -12.34 22.18 9.12
N ARG A 185 -12.83 22.55 7.93
CA ARG A 185 -14.26 22.64 7.61
C ARG A 185 -14.69 21.64 6.54
N PHE A 186 -16.00 21.45 6.36
CA PHE A 186 -16.58 20.51 5.39
C PHE A 186 -16.42 20.93 3.94
N ASP A 187 -16.33 22.24 3.70
CA ASP A 187 -16.10 22.86 2.38
C ASP A 187 -14.62 22.81 1.95
N GLN A 188 -13.72 22.33 2.81
CA GLN A 188 -12.30 22.19 2.53
C GLN A 188 -11.96 20.78 2.07
N TYR A 189 -11.05 20.69 1.10
CA TYR A 189 -10.61 19.42 0.53
C TYR A 189 -9.08 19.38 0.42
N PHE A 190 -8.42 18.90 1.47
CA PHE A 190 -6.97 18.73 1.49
C PHE A 190 -6.53 17.52 2.30
N ILE A 191 -5.32 17.03 1.99
CA ILE A 191 -4.53 16.05 2.74
C ILE A 191 -3.14 16.65 2.98
N LYS A 192 -2.56 16.45 4.16
CA LYS A 192 -1.21 16.90 4.54
C LYS A 192 -0.41 15.76 5.15
#